data_AF-A0A420XJ48-F1
#
_entry.id   AF-A0A420XJ48-F1
#
_cell.length_a   1.000
_cell.length_b   1.000
_cell.length_c   1.000
_cell.angle_alpha   90.00
_cell.angle_beta   90.00
_cell.angle_gamma   90.00
#
_symmetry.space_group_name_H-M   'P 1'
#
loop_
_entity.id
_entity.type
_entity.pdbx_description
1 polymer ?
#
loop_
_entity_poly.entity_id
_entity_poly.type
_entity_poly.pdbx_seq_one_letter_code
_entity_poly.pdbx_strand_id
1 'polypeptide(L)' 'MNGDFELGYTPANLRRLREERDLTQQEVADICEVRSWRSVARWECEIDQSDHADMTYTSWVKFLSYISSKDR' A
#
# COMPACT_ATOMS: atom_id res chain seq x y z
N MET A 1 15.03 -15.18 -3.57
CA MET A 1 14.90 -13.78 -4.02
C MET A 1 15.06 -12.94 -2.76
N ASN A 2 16.08 -12.09 -2.71
CA ASN A 2 16.39 -11.28 -1.53
C ASN A 2 15.28 -10.26 -1.36
N GLY A 3 14.39 -10.49 -0.39
CA GLY A 3 13.43 -9.50 0.06
C GLY A 3 14.19 -8.48 0.89
N ASP A 4 14.60 -7.40 0.24
CA ASP A 4 15.08 -6.22 0.94
C ASP A 4 13.90 -5.67 1.75
N PHE A 5 13.84 -6.05 3.02
CA PHE A 5 12.86 -5.53 3.96
C PHE A 5 13.17 -4.06 4.17
N GLU A 6 12.52 -3.20 3.38
CA GLU A 6 12.55 -1.77 3.59
C GLU A 6 11.75 -1.45 4.86
N LEU A 7 12.22 -0.49 5.66
CA LEU A 7 11.53 -0.09 6.87
C LEU A 7 10.44 0.93 6.55
N GLY A 8 9.21 0.62 6.97
CA GLY A 8 8.08 1.55 6.86
C GLY A 8 7.43 1.56 5.48
N TYR A 9 6.80 2.68 5.13
CA TYR A 9 6.10 2.85 3.86
C TYR A 9 7.10 3.05 2.72
N THR A 10 7.04 2.16 1.73
CA THR A 10 7.62 2.31 0.39
C THR A 10 6.65 1.74 -0.64
N PRO A 11 6.71 2.14 -1.92
CA PRO A 11 5.88 1.57 -2.98
C PRO A 11 5.98 0.05 -3.07
N ALA A 12 7.21 -0.48 -2.94
CA ALA A 12 7.48 -1.91 -2.95
C ALA A 12 6.86 -2.64 -1.75
N ASN A 13 6.99 -2.08 -0.54
CA ASN A 13 6.37 -2.66 0.65
C ASN A 13 4.85 -2.65 0.59
N LEU A 14 4.25 -1.56 0.11
CA LEU A 14 2.79 -1.47 -0.04
C LEU A 14 2.29 -2.57 -0.99
N ARG A 15 2.92 -2.70 -2.17
CA ARG A 15 2.58 -3.75 -3.15
C ARG A 15 2.73 -5.15 -2.54
N ARG A 16 3.87 -5.41 -1.90
CA ARG A 16 4.15 -6.72 -1.28
C ARG A 16 3.12 -7.08 -0.22
N LEU A 17 2.85 -6.18 0.73
CA LEU A 17 1.87 -6.43 1.79
C LEU A 17 0.46 -6.63 1.22
N ARG A 18 0.08 -5.87 0.18
CA ARG A 18 -1.19 -6.05 -0.51
C ARG A 18 -1.29 -7.46 -1.10
N GLU A 19 -0.27 -7.91 -1.81
CA GLU A 19 -0.22 -9.24 -2.45
C GLU A 19 -0.17 -10.38 -1.43
N GLU A 20 0.59 -10.23 -0.34
CA GLU A 20 0.64 -11.20 0.76
C GLU A 20 -0.72 -11.42 1.44
N ARG A 21 -1.62 -10.42 1.37
CA ARG A 21 -2.97 -10.49 1.92
C ARG A 21 -4.06 -10.75 0.88
N ASP A 22 -3.68 -11.05 -0.35
CA ASP A 22 -4.59 -11.26 -1.49
C ASP A 22 -5.59 -10.11 -1.69
N LEU A 23 -5.12 -8.87 -1.47
CA LEU A 23 -5.93 -7.67 -1.61
C LEU A 23 -5.78 -7.06 -3.01
N THR A 24 -6.90 -6.58 -3.55
CA THR A 24 -6.91 -5.75 -4.76
C THR A 24 -6.57 -4.30 -4.43
N GLN A 25 -6.13 -3.54 -5.43
CA GLN A 25 -5.88 -2.09 -5.27
C GLN A 25 -7.17 -1.32 -4.93
N GLN A 26 -8.35 -1.83 -5.32
CA GLN A 26 -9.63 -1.24 -4.94
C GLN A 26 -9.93 -1.48 -3.46
N GLU A 27 -9.69 -2.69 -2.93
CA GLU A 27 -9.88 -2.96 -1.49
C GLU A 27 -8.93 -2.12 -0.64
N VAL A 28 -7.67 -1.94 -1.06
CA VAL A 28 -6.75 -1.02 -0.38
C VAL A 28 -7.27 0.43 -0.44
N ALA A 29 -7.87 0.84 -1.56
CA ALA A 29 -8.47 2.16 -1.69
C ALA A 29 -9.65 2.34 -0.71
N ASP A 30 -10.50 1.32 -0.59
CA ASP A 30 -11.64 1.32 0.33
C ASP A 30 -11.18 1.35 1.79
N ILE A 31 -10.16 0.56 2.16
CA ILE A 31 -9.54 0.57 3.50
C ILE A 31 -8.96 1.94 3.84
N CYS A 32 -8.32 2.58 2.86
CA CYS A 32 -7.68 3.89 3.03
C CYS A 32 -8.65 5.06 2.85
N GLU A 33 -9.93 4.80 2.56
CA GLU A 33 -10.98 5.78 2.26
C GLU A 33 -10.62 6.74 1.11
N VAL A 34 -9.88 6.26 0.12
CA VAL A 34 -9.55 7.03 -1.08
C VAL A 34 -10.47 6.66 -2.23
N ARG A 35 -10.83 7.66 -3.04
CA ARG A 35 -11.93 7.54 -4.01
C ARG A 35 -11.70 6.56 -5.16
N SER A 36 -10.45 6.17 -5.43
CA SER A 36 -10.13 5.33 -6.59
C SER A 36 -8.91 4.47 -6.34
N TRP A 37 -8.98 3.22 -6.81
CA TRP A 37 -7.84 2.29 -6.93
C TRP A 37 -6.62 2.93 -7.62
N ARG A 38 -6.84 3.91 -8.52
CA ARG A 38 -5.75 4.63 -9.19
C ARG A 38 -4.83 5.35 -8.19
N SER A 39 -5.35 5.79 -7.05
CA SER A 39 -4.52 6.40 -5.99
C SER A 39 -3.51 5.39 -5.45
N VAL A 40 -3.97 4.16 -5.20
CA VAL A 40 -3.12 3.05 -4.75
C VAL A 40 -2.13 2.64 -5.83
N ALA A 41 -2.56 2.60 -7.10
CA ALA A 41 -1.63 2.33 -8.21
C ALA A 41 -0.49 3.36 -8.30
N ARG A 42 -0.77 4.64 -8.02
CA ARG A 42 0.24 5.71 -7.95
C ARG A 42 1.15 5.56 -6.72
N TRP A 43 0.60 5.10 -5.59
CA TRP A 43 1.37 4.80 -4.37
C TRP A 43 2.32 3.61 -4.52
N GLU A 44 1.98 2.66 -5.41
CA GLU A 44 2.81 1.51 -5.77
C GLU A 44 3.73 1.77 -6.97
N CYS A 45 3.69 2.98 -7.53
CA CYS A 45 4.53 3.35 -8.65
C CYS A 45 5.95 3.67 -8.15
N GLU A 46 6.96 3.35 -8.96
CA GLU A 46 8.35 3.71 -8.69
C GLU A 46 8.47 5.23 -8.49
N ILE A 47 9.31 5.63 -7.54
CA ILE A 47 9.46 7.05 -7.12
C ILE A 47 9.97 7.97 -8.24
N ASP A 48 10.54 7.41 -9.30
CA ASP A 48 11.09 8.14 -10.44
C ASP A 48 10.05 8.43 -11.54
N GLN A 49 8.85 7.86 -11.45
CA GLN A 49 7.80 8.02 -12.45
C GLN A 49 7.00 9.30 -12.24
N SER A 50 6.60 9.96 -13.32
CA SER A 50 5.78 11.18 -13.28
C SER A 50 4.40 10.97 -12.64
N ASP A 51 3.92 9.73 -12.66
CA ASP A 51 2.64 9.33 -12.07
C ASP A 51 2.76 8.87 -10.61
N HIS A 52 3.95 8.87 -10.03
CA HIS A 52 4.13 8.58 -8.61
C HIS A 52 3.35 9.56 -7.72
N ALA A 53 2.85 9.05 -6.60
CA ALA A 53 2.31 9.85 -5.53
C ALA A 53 2.60 9.16 -4.20
N ASP A 54 2.84 9.95 -3.15
CA ASP A 54 3.01 9.41 -1.81
C ASP A 54 1.68 9.08 -1.15
N MET A 55 1.69 8.01 -0.37
CA MET A 55 0.64 7.71 0.60
C MET A 55 0.78 8.62 1.82
N THR A 56 -0.33 9.13 2.36
CA THR A 56 -0.30 9.85 3.63
C THR A 56 -0.03 8.90 4.79
N TYR A 57 0.62 9.38 5.85
CA TYR A 57 0.88 8.60 7.06
C TYR A 57 -0.40 8.02 7.68
N THR A 58 -1.50 8.78 7.66
CA THR A 58 -2.78 8.33 8.21
C THR A 58 -3.34 7.14 7.42
N SER A 59 -3.28 7.16 6.09
CA SER A 59 -3.69 6.04 5.26
C SER A 59 -2.78 4.82 5.50
N TRP A 60 -1.47 5.03 5.67
CA TRP A 60 -0.53 3.95 5.98
C TRP A 60 -0.85 3.25 7.31
N VAL A 61 -1.11 4.02 8.37
CA VAL A 61 -1.52 3.48 9.68
C VAL A 61 -2.85 2.72 9.59
N LYS A 62 -3.82 3.23 8.82
CA LYS A 62 -5.11 2.53 8.59
C LYS A 62 -4.90 1.18 7.92
N PHE A 63 -4.11 1.15 6.85
CA PHE A 63 -3.79 -0.08 6.13
C PHE A 63 -3.09 -1.11 7.03
N LEU A 64 -2.06 -0.70 7.77
CA LEU A 64 -1.36 -1.57 8.73
C LEU A 64 -2.29 -2.10 9.83
N SER A 65 -3.17 -1.25 10.36
CA SER A 65 -4.14 -1.66 11.38
C SER A 65 -5.11 -2.72 10.84
N TYR A 66 -5.57 -2.55 9.59
CA TYR A 66 -6.45 -3.52 8.93
C TYR A 66 -5.78 -4.88 8.78
N ILE A 67 -4.58 -4.93 8.18
CA ILE A 67 -3.90 -6.21 7.94
C ILE A 67 -3.46 -6.87 9.26
N SER A 68 -3.04 -6.09 10.27
CA SER A 68 -2.69 -6.63 11.59
C SER A 68 -3.90 -7.21 12.33
N SER A 69 -5.11 -6.70 12.08
CA SER A 69 -6.33 -7.25 12.69
C SER A 69 -6.76 -8.59 12.07
N LYS A 70 -6.35 -8.86 10.82
CA LYS A 70 -6.62 -10.12 10.11
C LYS A 70 -5.68 -11.26 10.52
N ASP A 71 -4.61 -10.96 11.27
CA ASP A 71 -3.66 -11.96 11.77
C ASP A 71 -4.07 -12.57 13.12
N ARG A 72 -5.17 -12.10 13.72
CA ARG A 72 -5.74 -12.64 14.96
C ARG A 72 -6.95 -13.53 14.68
#